data_AF-A0AA95KQP3-F1
#
_entry.id   AF-A0AA95KQP3-F1
#
_cell.length_a   1.000
_cell.length_b   1.000
_cell.length_c   1.000
_cell.angle_alpha   90.00
_cell.angle_beta   90.00
_cell.angle_gamma   90.00
#
_symmetry.space_group_name_H-M   'P 1'
#
loop_
_entity.id
_entity.type
_entity.pdbx_description
1 polymer ?
#
loop_
_entity_poly.entity_id
_entity_poly.type
_entity_poly.pdbx_seq_one_letter_code
_entity_poly.pdbx_strand_id
1 'polypeptide(L)'
;MVAAAGLALGTGLIFINLYPLHFLEAALLSVIIGGLSGILFGNLFNFKTILTGYLIGLIMGFTAPMAGTAASEGIWYLLTIEIIIISCFCIAAFTIYKA
;
A
#
# COMPACT_ATOMS: atom_id res chain seq x y z
N MET A 1 -4.37 5.62 7.57
CA MET A 1 -3.95 6.18 6.27
C MET A 1 -2.65 5.58 5.78
N VAL A 2 -1.55 5.75 6.52
CA VAL A 2 -0.21 5.24 6.13
C VAL A 2 -0.18 3.73 5.88
N ALA A 3 -0.87 2.93 6.70
CA ALA A 3 -0.96 1.49 6.52
C ALA A 3 -1.66 1.07 5.21
N ALA A 4 -2.72 1.79 4.81
CA ALA A 4 -3.46 1.54 3.58
C ALA A 4 -2.62 1.85 2.34
N ALA A 5 -1.99 3.02 2.36
CA ALA A 5 -1.05 3.49 1.36
C ALA A 5 0.14 2.53 1.19
N GLY A 6 0.76 2.12 2.30
CA GLY A 6 1.93 1.25 2.28
C GLY A 6 1.63 -0.15 1.74
N LEU A 7 0.51 -0.76 2.17
CA LEU A 7 0.11 -2.09 1.68
C LEU A 7 -0.31 -2.07 0.20
N ALA A 8 -1.01 -1.01 -0.23
CA ALA A 8 -1.35 -0.81 -1.65
C ALA A 8 -0.10 -0.64 -2.52
N LEU A 9 0.87 0.16 -2.05
CA LEU A 9 2.15 0.36 -2.72
C LEU A 9 2.98 -0.91 -2.82
N GLY A 10 3.19 -1.60 -1.69
CA GLY A 10 4.01 -2.81 -1.65
C GLY A 10 3.44 -3.91 -2.55
N THR A 11 2.14 -4.16 -2.46
CA THR A 11 1.50 -5.18 -3.30
C THR A 11 1.55 -4.82 -4.78
N GLY A 12 1.25 -3.57 -5.15
CA GLY A 12 1.33 -3.12 -6.55
C GLY A 12 2.75 -3.19 -7.13
N LEU A 13 3.77 -2.86 -6.34
CA LEU A 13 5.18 -2.94 -6.76
C LEU A 13 5.64 -4.39 -6.98
N ILE A 14 5.32 -5.28 -6.03
CA ILE A 14 5.75 -6.68 -6.09
C ILE A 14 5.09 -7.37 -7.29
N PHE A 15 3.78 -7.19 -7.48
CA PHE A 15 3.05 -7.83 -8.58
C PHE A 15 3.56 -7.40 -9.95
N ILE A 16 3.83 -6.11 -10.15
CA ILE A 16 4.28 -5.63 -11.46
C ILE A 16 5.72 -6.03 -11.77
N ASN A 17 6.56 -6.18 -10.74
CA ASN A 17 7.93 -6.67 -10.91
C ASN A 17 7.98 -8.19 -11.17
N LEU A 18 7.04 -8.97 -10.61
CA LEU A 18 6.89 -10.40 -10.91
C LEU A 18 6.23 -10.65 -12.26
N TYR A 19 5.26 -9.81 -12.67
CA TYR A 19 4.45 -9.99 -13.87
C TYR A 19 4.36 -8.68 -14.68
N PRO A 20 5.42 -8.28 -15.41
CA PRO A 20 5.51 -6.98 -16.07
C PRO A 20 4.49 -6.74 -17.19
N LEU A 21 3.84 -7.79 -17.71
CA LEU A 21 2.81 -7.68 -18.75
C LEU A 21 1.37 -7.63 -18.19
N HIS A 22 1.18 -7.86 -16.88
CA HIS A 22 -0.14 -7.95 -16.24
C HIS A 22 -0.49 -6.70 -15.42
N PHE A 23 -0.47 -5.54 -16.08
CA PHE A 23 -0.70 -4.24 -15.43
C PHE A 23 -2.10 -4.11 -14.80
N LEU A 24 -3.12 -4.58 -15.51
CA LEU A 24 -4.51 -4.47 -15.09
C LEU A 24 -4.74 -5.29 -13.80
N GLU A 25 -4.24 -6.53 -13.77
CA GLU A 25 -4.42 -7.45 -12.64
C GLU A 25 -3.66 -6.96 -11.41
N ALA A 26 -2.42 -6.49 -11.60
CA ALA A 26 -1.62 -5.90 -10.53
C ALA A 26 -2.33 -4.69 -9.89
N ALA A 27 -2.90 -3.80 -10.72
CA ALA A 27 -3.66 -2.64 -10.25
C ALA A 27 -4.95 -3.02 -9.52
N LEU A 28 -5.68 -4.02 -10.02
CA LEU A 28 -6.93 -4.45 -9.41
C LEU A 28 -6.69 -5.07 -8.03
N LEU A 29 -5.66 -5.91 -7.91
CA LEU A 29 -5.26 -6.51 -6.64
C LEU A 29 -4.74 -5.47 -5.64
N SER A 30 -3.87 -4.55 -6.07
CA SER A 30 -3.33 -3.50 -5.19
C SER A 30 -4.42 -2.56 -4.68
N VAL A 31 -5.40 -2.23 -5.53
CA VAL A 31 -6.57 -1.42 -5.14
C VAL A 31 -7.44 -2.15 -4.11
N ILE A 32 -7.74 -3.43 -4.33
CA ILE A 32 -8.55 -4.21 -3.38
C ILE A 32 -7.84 -4.30 -2.03
N ILE A 33 -6.54 -4.63 -2.02
CA ILE A 33 -5.76 -4.79 -0.79
C ILE A 33 -5.59 -3.43 -0.09
N GLY A 34 -5.32 -2.37 -0.84
CA GLY A 34 -5.22 -1.00 -0.34
C GLY A 34 -6.53 -0.49 0.27
N GLY A 35 -7.65 -0.73 -0.41
CA GLY A 35 -8.98 -0.35 0.07
C GLY A 35 -9.39 -1.12 1.34
N LEU A 36 -9.23 -2.45 1.34
CA LEU A 36 -9.56 -3.30 2.49
C LEU A 36 -8.71 -2.97 3.71
N SER A 37 -7.39 -2.80 3.53
CA SER A 37 -6.50 -2.38 4.62
C SER A 37 -6.83 -0.98 5.11
N GLY A 38 -7.24 -0.06 4.23
CA GLY A 38 -7.72 1.27 4.60
C GLY A 38 -8.98 1.26 5.47
N ILE A 39 -9.92 0.36 5.18
CA ILE A 39 -11.12 0.16 6.00
C ILE A 39 -10.75 -0.44 7.35
N LEU A 40 -9.96 -1.51 7.36
CA LEU A 40 -9.56 -2.21 8.59
C LEU A 40 -8.81 -1.29 9.56
N PHE A 41 -7.78 -0.57 9.09
CA PHE A 41 -7.02 0.36 9.93
C PHE A 41 -7.74 1.68 10.20
N GLY A 42 -8.65 2.10 9.32
CA GLY A 42 -9.47 3.29 9.53
C GLY A 42 -10.54 3.09 10.61
N ASN A 43 -11.05 1.86 10.75
CA ASN A 43 -12.11 1.50 11.71
C ASN A 43 -11.63 1.59 13.16
N LEU A 44 -10.31 1.53 13.39
CA LEU A 44 -9.71 1.61 14.72
C LEU A 44 -9.81 3.00 15.36
N PHE A 45 -10.09 4.05 14.57
CA PHE A 45 -10.06 5.43 15.05
C PHE A 45 -11.42 6.12 15.01
N ASN A 46 -12.01 6.30 13.82
CA ASN A 46 -13.24 7.10 13.59
C ASN A 46 -13.78 6.91 12.16
N PHE A 47 -15.07 7.24 11.93
CA PHE A 47 -15.70 7.20 10.59
C PHE A 47 -14.98 8.05 9.52
N LYS A 48 -14.52 9.24 9.88
CA LYS A 48 -13.77 10.12 8.96
C LYS A 48 -12.43 9.49 8.53
N THR A 49 -11.78 8.75 9.43
CA THR A 49 -10.54 8.01 9.13
C THR A 49 -10.78 6.74 8.33
N ILE A 50 -11.95 6.10 8.43
CA ILE A 50 -12.36 5.00 7.53
C ILE A 50 -12.43 5.49 6.09
N LEU A 51 -13.23 6.54 5.85
CA LEU A 51 -13.46 7.04 4.49
C LEU A 51 -12.17 7.52 3.84
N THR A 52 -11.35 8.25 4.59
CA THR A 52 -10.10 8.79 4.08
C THR A 52 -8.99 7.73 3.96
N GLY A 53 -8.99 6.69 4.82
CA GLY A 53 -8.12 5.52 4.66
C GLY A 53 -8.46 4.71 3.41
N TYR A 54 -9.75 4.49 3.14
CA TYR A 54 -10.24 3.82 1.93
C TYR A 54 -9.85 4.58 0.65
N LEU A 55 -10.14 5.89 0.60
CA LEU A 55 -9.80 6.72 -0.57
C LEU A 55 -8.30 6.74 -0.87
N ILE A 56 -7.46 6.89 0.16
CA ILE A 56 -6.00 6.88 -0.02
C ILE A 56 -5.52 5.50 -0.47
N GLY A 57 -6.06 4.42 0.09
CA GLY A 57 -5.73 3.06 -0.33
C GLY A 57 -6.09 2.80 -1.79
N LEU A 58 -7.22 3.33 -2.26
CA LEU A 58 -7.68 3.24 -3.65
C LEU A 58 -6.75 4.00 -4.61
N ILE A 59 -6.46 5.27 -4.29
CA ILE A 59 -5.61 6.13 -5.12
C ILE A 59 -4.19 5.54 -5.21
N MET A 60 -3.63 5.13 -4.08
CA MET A 60 -2.30 4.50 -4.03
C MET A 60 -2.27 3.15 -4.70
N GLY A 61 -3.32 2.33 -4.57
CA GLY A 61 -3.41 1.05 -5.27
C GLY A 61 -3.38 1.22 -6.77
N PHE A 62 -4.05 2.24 -7.31
CA PHE A 62 -4.03 2.52 -8.74
C PHE A 62 -2.67 3.01 -9.24
N THR A 63 -1.99 3.85 -8.46
CA THR A 63 -0.68 4.42 -8.84
C THR A 63 0.51 3.50 -8.55
N ALA A 64 0.34 2.51 -7.67
CA ALA A 64 1.42 1.62 -7.24
C ALA A 64 2.07 0.78 -8.35
N PRO A 65 1.34 0.12 -9.25
CA PRO A 65 1.95 -0.63 -10.35
C PRO A 65 2.69 0.28 -11.33
N MET A 66 2.18 1.50 -11.56
CA MET A 66 2.84 2.50 -12.41
C MET A 66 4.17 2.96 -11.83
N ALA A 67 4.22 3.17 -10.51
CA ALA A 67 5.45 3.48 -9.80
C ALA A 67 6.44 2.30 -9.83
N GLY A 68 5.94 1.07 -9.81
CA GLY A 68 6.76 -0.14 -9.92
C GLY A 68 7.41 -0.32 -11.29
N THR A 69 6.72 0.01 -12.38
CA THR A 69 7.34 -0.05 -13.73
C THR A 69 8.37 1.03 -13.97
N ALA A 70 8.18 2.22 -13.37
CA ALA A 70 9.14 3.31 -13.47
C ALA A 70 10.46 3.02 -12.74
N ALA A 71 10.46 2.04 -11.81
CA ALA A 71 11.58 1.75 -10.94
C ALA A 71 12.58 0.72 -11.47
N SER A 72 12.34 0.15 -12.66
CA SER A 72 13.28 -0.67 -13.45
C SER A 72 14.23 -1.58 -12.64
N GLU A 73 13.76 -2.79 -12.34
CA GLU A 73 14.49 -4.06 -12.13
C GLU A 73 15.56 -4.17 -11.02
N GLY A 74 15.78 -3.13 -10.21
CA GLY A 74 16.69 -3.22 -9.07
C GLY A 74 16.07 -3.96 -7.87
N ILE A 75 16.49 -5.20 -7.58
CA ILE A 75 16.10 -5.92 -6.35
C ILE A 75 16.32 -5.09 -5.08
N TRP A 76 17.38 -4.26 -5.09
CA TRP A 76 17.73 -3.33 -4.00
C TRP A 76 16.69 -2.22 -3.79
N TYR A 77 16.06 -1.74 -4.85
CA TYR A 77 15.02 -0.71 -4.77
C TYR A 77 13.76 -1.29 -4.11
N LEU A 78 13.38 -2.51 -4.52
CA LEU A 78 12.20 -3.20 -4.01
C LEU A 78 12.34 -3.50 -2.51
N LEU A 79 13.52 -3.94 -2.09
CA LEU A 79 13.86 -4.22 -0.70
C LEU A 79 13.88 -2.94 0.16
N THR A 80 14.38 -1.82 -0.40
CA THR A 80 14.35 -0.52 0.26
C THR A 80 12.91 -0.04 0.53
N ILE A 81 12.01 -0.23 -0.46
CA ILE A 81 10.60 0.14 -0.30
C ILE A 81 9.90 -0.74 0.74
N GLU A 82 10.14 -2.05 0.75
CA GLU A 82 9.56 -2.93 1.77
C GLU A 82 10.00 -2.53 3.18
N ILE A 83 11.28 -2.22 3.39
CA ILE A 83 11.78 -1.75 4.70
C ILE A 83 11.06 -0.48 5.13
N ILE A 84 10.87 0.48 4.22
CA ILE A 84 10.16 1.72 4.51
C ILE A 84 8.70 1.43 4.88
N ILE A 85 8.01 0.56 4.14
CA ILE A 85 6.61 0.18 4.44
C ILE A 85 6.49 -0.51 5.80
N ILE A 86 7.37 -1.46 6.11
CA ILE A 86 7.40 -2.17 7.39
C ILE A 86 7.67 -1.21 8.56
N SER A 87 8.61 -0.28 8.38
CA SER A 87 8.91 0.75 9.40
C SER A 87 7.70 1.65 9.65
N CYS A 88 6.99 2.05 8.60
CA CYS A 88 5.76 2.83 8.70
C CYS A 88 4.66 2.09 9.46
N PHE A 89 4.57 0.78 9.24
CA PHE A 89 3.61 -0.08 9.92
C PHE A 89 3.96 -0.25 11.41
N CYS A 90 5.24 -0.43 11.73
CA CYS A 90 5.71 -0.46 13.11
C CYS A 90 5.36 0.84 13.84
N ILE A 91 5.63 2.00 13.23
CA ILE A 91 5.28 3.30 13.81
C ILE A 91 3.76 3.39 14.04
N ALA A 92 2.95 3.01 13.04
CA ALA A 92 1.49 3.03 13.18
C ALA A 92 1.00 2.12 14.34
N ALA A 93 1.59 0.94 14.52
CA ALA A 93 1.28 0.03 15.61
C ALA A 93 1.66 0.61 16.99
N PHE A 94 2.83 1.25 17.11
CA PHE A 94 3.26 1.92 18.34
C PHE A 94 2.33 3.08 18.74
N THR A 95 1.80 3.82 17.77
CA THR A 95 0.86 4.91 18.03
C THR A 95 -0.47 4.42 18.57
N ILE A 96 -0.96 3.25 18.10
CA ILE A 96 -2.20 2.64 18.60
C ILE A 96 -2.03 2.12 20.03
N TYR A 97 -0.86 1.56 20.38
CA TYR A 97 -0.62 1.06 21.74
C TYR A 97 -0.58 2.14 22.81
N LYS A 98 -0.35 3.41 22.42
CA LYS A 98 -0.31 4.56 23.33
C LYS A 98 -1.61 5.37 23.39
N ALA A 99 -2.63 5.00 22.62
CA ALA A 99 -3.96 5.64 22.61
C ALA A 99 -4.94 4.85 23.49
#